data_AF-A0A1Y3U4Y4-F1
#
_entry.id   AF-A0A1Y3U4Y4-F1
#
_cell.length_a   1.000
_cell.length_b   1.000
_cell.length_c   1.000
_cell.angle_alpha   90.00
_cell.angle_beta   90.00
_cell.angle_gamma   90.00
#
_symmetry.space_group_name_H-M   'P 1'
#
loop_
_entity.id
_entity.type
_entity.pdbx_description
1 polymer ?
#
loop_
_entity_poly.entity_id
_entity_poly.type
_entity_poly.pdbx_seq_one_letter_code
_entity_poly.pdbx_strand_id
1 'polypeptide(L)' 'MMSFSIHMASDEQLNSLLHSNKRIPAWRLSNTQSERERKRIHQLQLHQQQLEQDKEAETKRKKQRRIIAVPKV' A
#
# COMPACT_ATOMS: atom_id res chain seq x y z
N MET A 1 -9.59 -31.08 15.27
CA MET A 1 -8.89 -31.43 14.01
C MET A 1 -9.85 -32.27 13.19
N MET A 2 -10.41 -31.73 12.09
CA MET A 2 -11.10 -32.56 11.11
C MET A 2 -10.07 -33.08 10.12
N SER A 3 -9.68 -34.34 10.26
CA SER A 3 -8.81 -35.04 9.32
C SER A 3 -9.59 -35.32 8.04
N PHE A 4 -9.13 -34.74 6.93
CA PHE A 4 -9.69 -35.00 5.61
C PHE A 4 -9.27 -36.41 5.15
N SER A 5 -10.17 -37.40 5.27
CA SER A 5 -9.91 -38.78 4.81
C SER A 5 -10.39 -38.95 3.37
N ILE A 6 -9.43 -39.02 2.44
CA ILE A 6 -9.67 -39.18 0.99
C ILE A 6 -10.35 -40.52 0.67
N HIS A 7 -10.15 -41.55 1.50
CA HIS A 7 -10.65 -42.91 1.26
C HIS A 7 -12.17 -43.07 1.40
N MET A 8 -12.89 -42.06 1.88
CA MET A 8 -14.35 -42.07 2.02
C MET A 8 -15.07 -41.17 1.03
N ALA A 9 -14.34 -40.47 0.14
CA ALA A 9 -14.93 -39.61 -0.86
C ALA A 9 -15.29 -40.42 -2.12
N SER A 10 -16.50 -40.25 -2.66
CA SER A 10 -16.87 -40.87 -3.93
C SER A 10 -16.10 -40.24 -5.10
N ASP A 11 -15.96 -40.96 -6.21
CA ASP A 11 -15.29 -40.46 -7.42
C ASP A 11 -15.90 -39.15 -7.93
N GLU A 12 -17.21 -38.96 -7.76
CA GLU A 12 -17.90 -37.71 -8.08
C GLU A 12 -17.50 -36.57 -7.14
N GLN A 13 -17.31 -36.83 -5.85
CA GLN A 13 -16.85 -35.83 -4.88
C GLN A 13 -15.39 -35.45 -5.14
N LEU A 14 -14.54 -36.41 -5.50
CA LEU A 14 -13.15 -36.15 -5.90
C LEU A 14 -13.09 -35.35 -7.20
N ASN A 15 -13.92 -35.68 -8.19
CA ASN A 15 -14.03 -34.92 -9.42
C ASN A 15 -14.52 -33.49 -9.17
N SER A 16 -15.51 -33.30 -8.30
CA SER A 16 -15.97 -31.97 -7.90
C SER A 16 -14.85 -31.13 -7.27
N LEU A 17 -14.01 -31.74 -6.43
CA LEU A 17 -12.85 -31.08 -5.82
C LEU A 17 -11.77 -30.70 -6.83
N LEU A 18 -11.57 -31.50 -7.88
CA LEU A 18 -10.62 -31.22 -8.96
C LEU A 18 -11.11 -30.10 -9.89
N HIS A 19 -12.42 -30.03 -10.14
CA HIS A 19 -13.04 -29.00 -10.96
C HIS A 19 -13.40 -27.73 -10.18
N SER A 20 -13.38 -27.80 -8.84
CA SER A 20 -13.50 -26.63 -7.99
C SER A 20 -12.25 -25.77 -8.22
N ASN A 21 -12.42 -24.74 -9.05
CA ASN A 21 -11.42 -23.71 -9.25
C ASN A 21 -11.15 -23.11 -7.86
N LYS A 22 -10.08 -23.57 -7.20
CA LYS A 22 -9.72 -23.15 -5.85
C LYS A 22 -9.39 -21.66 -5.92
N ARG A 23 -10.42 -20.84 -5.72
CA ARG A 23 -10.31 -19.38 -5.66
C ARG A 23 -9.12 -19.08 -4.77
N ILE A 24 -8.11 -18.44 -5.36
CA ILE A 24 -6.94 -18.00 -4.61
C ILE A 24 -7.49 -17.16 -3.44
N PRO A 25 -7.19 -17.52 -2.19
CA PRO A 25 -7.74 -16.81 -1.05
C PRO A 25 -7.43 -15.32 -1.16
N ALA A 26 -8.40 -14.45 -0.87
CA ALA A 26 -8.26 -13.01 -1.07
C ALA A 26 -7.05 -12.41 -0.31
N TRP A 27 -6.67 -12.99 0.83
CA TRP A 27 -5.48 -12.59 1.59
C TRP A 27 -4.15 -12.92 0.89
N ARG A 28 -4.13 -13.88 -0.06
CA ARG A 28 -2.96 -14.09 -0.94
C ARG A 28 -2.86 -13.02 -2.02
N LEU A 29 -3.96 -12.35 -2.37
CA LEU A 29 -3.97 -11.26 -3.35
C LEU A 29 -3.49 -9.93 -2.74
N SER A 30 -3.70 -9.73 -1.44
CA SER A 30 -3.30 -8.50 -0.73
C SER A 30 -1.80 -8.39 -0.37
N ASN A 31 -1.02 -9.44 -0.65
CA ASN A 31 0.44 -9.43 -0.55
C ASN A 31 1.11 -9.69 -1.92
N THR A 32 0.42 -9.30 -2.98
CA THR A 32 1.02 -9.33 -4.33
C THR A 32 2.14 -8.29 -4.43
N GLN A 33 3.10 -8.55 -5.31
CA GLN A 33 4.16 -7.60 -5.64
C GLN A 33 3.58 -6.25 -6.10
N SER A 34 2.49 -6.29 -6.88
CA SER A 34 1.79 -5.10 -7.36
C SER A 34 1.23 -4.22 -6.24
N GLU A 35 0.65 -4.80 -5.19
CA GLU A 35 0.16 -4.03 -4.05
C GLU A 35 1.30 -3.44 -3.21
N ARG A 36 2.40 -4.19 -3.04
CA ARG A 36 3.59 -3.67 -2.36
C ARG A 36 4.19 -2.49 -3.12
N GLU A 37 4.26 -2.57 -4.44
CA GLU A 37 4.76 -1.47 -5.27
C GLU A 37 3.84 -0.25 -5.22
N ARG A 38 2.51 -0.43 -5.23
CA ARG A 38 1.55 0.66 -5.03
C ARG A 38 1.74 1.37 -3.68
N LYS A 39 1.93 0.61 -2.60
CA LYS A 39 2.21 1.19 -1.26
C LYS A 39 3.53 1.96 -1.25
N ARG A 40 4.57 1.43 -1.88
CA ARG A 40 5.87 2.12 -2.02
C ARG A 40 5.75 3.44 -2.77
N ILE A 41 5.09 3.44 -3.93
CA ILE A 41 4.84 4.65 -4.73
C ILE A 41 4.06 5.68 -3.91
N HIS A 42 3.02 5.25 -3.20
CA HIS A 42 2.23 6.14 -2.37
C HIS A 42 3.06 6.79 -1.25
N GLN A 43 3.92 6.03 -0.57
CA GLN A 43 4.82 6.58 0.44
C GLN A 43 5.81 7.61 -0.14
N LEU A 44 6.33 7.35 -1.34
CA LEU A 44 7.21 8.30 -2.03
C LEU A 44 6.47 9.60 -2.39
N GLN A 45 5.21 9.50 -2.85
CA GLN A 45 4.37 10.66 -3.15
C GLN A 45 4.11 11.51 -1.90
N LEU A 46 3.75 10.88 -0.78
CA LEU A 46 3.54 11.58 0.49
C LEU A 46 4.82 12.28 0.96
N HIS A 47 5.96 11.61 0.85
CA HIS A 47 7.25 12.20 1.22
C HIS A 47 7.59 13.42 0.34
N GLN A 48 7.36 13.32 -0.97
CA GLN A 48 7.63 14.41 -1.89
C GLN A 48 6.72 15.61 -1.64
N GLN A 49 5.44 15.37 -1.34
CA GLN A 49 4.50 16.41 -0.94
C GLN A 49 4.97 17.13 0.34
N GLN A 50 5.48 16.39 1.34
CA GLN A 50 6.02 16.99 2.55
C GLN A 50 7.23 17.89 2.26
N LEU A 51 8.15 17.44 1.41
CA LEU A 51 9.32 18.24 1.03
C LEU A 51 8.94 19.54 0.31
N GLU A 52 7.89 19.51 -0.51
CA GLU A 52 7.38 20.72 -1.18
C GLU A 52 6.78 21.71 -0.16
N GLN A 53 5.99 21.20 0.79
CA GLN A 53 5.44 22.03 1.87
C GLN A 53 6.54 22.64 2.75
N ASP A 54 7.58 21.87 3.08
CA ASP A 54 8.70 22.35 3.90
C ASP A 54 9.48 23.45 3.17
N LYS A 55 9.72 23.30 1.86
CA LYS A 55 10.33 24.34 1.02
C LYS A 55 9.50 25.62 0.99
N GLU A 56 8.18 25.50 0.84
CA GLU A 56 7.28 26.65 0.88
C GLU A 56 7.29 27.34 2.26
N ALA A 57 7.29 26.57 3.35
CA ALA A 57 7.35 27.10 4.70
C ALA A 57 8.68 27.84 4.94
N GLU A 58 9.80 27.26 4.48
CA GLU A 58 11.12 27.88 4.61
C GLU A 58 11.22 29.18 3.80
N THR A 59 10.73 29.19 2.56
CA THR A 59 10.73 30.40 1.72
C THR A 59 9.86 31.50 2.30
N LYS A 60 8.68 31.17 2.85
CA LYS A 60 7.82 32.13 3.59
C LYS A 60 8.54 32.71 4.81
N ARG A 61 9.20 31.88 5.62
CA ARG A 61 10.00 32.32 6.77
C ARG A 61 11.15 33.24 6.36
N LYS A 62 11.87 32.92 5.28
CA LYS A 62 12.95 33.77 4.73
C LYS A 62 12.41 35.13 4.29
N LYS A 63 11.25 35.18 3.62
CA LYS A 63 10.61 36.44 3.23
C LYS A 63 10.21 37.30 4.44
N GLN A 64 9.58 36.70 5.46
CA GLN A 64 9.21 37.42 6.69
C GLN A 64 10.43 38.02 7.41
N ARG A 65 11.53 37.25 7.54
CA ARG A 65 12.78 37.76 8.13
C ARG A 65 13.34 38.96 7.35
N ARG A 66 13.26 38.94 6.01
CA ARG A 66 13.72 40.07 5.18
C ARG A 66 12.87 41.32 5.37
N ILE A 67 11.56 41.19 5.51
CA ILE A 67 10.64 42.32 5.74
C ILE A 67 10.89 42.98 7.10
N ILE A 68 11.16 42.19 8.13
CA ILE A 68 11.47 42.70 9.49
C ILE A 68 12.86 43.35 9.55
N ALA A 69 13.80 42.91 8.72
CA ALA A 69 15.17 43.42 8.69
C ALA A 69 15.35 44.72 7.88
N VAL A 70 14.31 45.26 7.23
CA VAL A 70 14.39 46.57 6.58
C VAL A 70 14.36 47.64 7.68
N PRO A 71 15.48 48.35 7.94
CA PRO A 71 15.48 49.47 8.87
C PRO A 71 14.61 50.57 8.26
N LYS A 72 13.67 51.12 9.03
CA LYS A 72 13.04 52.40 8.69
C LYS A 72 14.15 53.44 8.68
N VAL A 73 14.54 53.89 7.49
CA VAL A 73 15.30 55.13 7.28
C VAL A 73 14.30 56.28 7.26
#